data_AF-A0A3T0RYV1-F1
#
_entry.id   AF-A0A3T0RYV1-F1
#
_cell.length_a   1.000
_cell.length_b   1.000
_cell.length_c   1.000
_cell.angle_alpha   90.00
_cell.angle_beta   90.00
_cell.angle_gamma   90.00
#
_symmetry.space_group_name_H-M   'P 1'
#
loop_
_entity.id
_entity.type
_entity.pdbx_description
1 polymer ?
#
loop_
_entity_poly.entity_id
_entity_poly.type
_entity_poly.pdbx_seq_one_letter_code
_entity_poly.pdbx_strand_id
1 'polypeptide(L)'
;MFSSHLRHHVRHLAASTGVPWRVIALLAGVPSGTVSAIIGPTGRPRARIREVDARQLLNLTSEAILAAERTTVPVTPTVHRIEALEGAGHGRSQIAHYLNVSQAELDLLTSGRLVTCTLMVRVRAQAACEAHGLWWSEPGSTRGT
;
A
#
# COMPACT_ATOMS: atom_id res chain seq x y z
N MET A 1 11.93 12.69 17.39
CA MET A 1 12.34 11.32 16.99
C MET A 1 13.16 11.43 15.72
N PHE A 2 14.37 10.87 15.68
CA PHE A 2 15.28 11.02 14.55
C PHE A 2 14.82 10.18 13.35
N SER A 3 14.69 10.80 12.18
CA SER A 3 14.22 10.16 10.95
C SER A 3 15.11 9.00 10.46
N SER A 4 16.35 8.90 10.94
CA SER A 4 17.28 7.81 10.62
C SER A 4 16.82 6.45 11.16
N HIS A 5 16.31 6.38 12.40
CA HIS A 5 15.81 5.14 12.99
C HIS A 5 14.57 4.63 12.25
N LEU A 6 13.65 5.52 11.90
CA LEU A 6 12.46 5.18 11.13
C LEU A 6 12.82 4.70 9.73
N ARG A 7 13.79 5.35 9.07
CA ARG A 7 14.32 4.90 7.78
C ARG A 7 14.86 3.47 7.87
N HIS A 8 15.68 3.19 8.89
CA HIS A 8 16.26 1.86 9.09
C HIS A 8 15.17 0.81 9.35
N HIS A 9 14.21 1.13 10.23
CA HIS A 9 13.12 0.24 10.56
C HIS A 9 12.26 -0.14 9.33
N VAL A 10 11.84 0.85 8.53
CA VAL A 10 11.06 0.58 7.30
C VAL A 10 11.87 -0.24 6.29
N ARG A 11 13.17 0.02 6.14
CA ARG A 11 14.05 -0.79 5.26
C ARG A 11 14.22 -2.21 5.77
N HIS A 12 14.35 -2.39 7.09
CA HIS A 12 14.44 -3.70 7.70
C HIS A 12 13.15 -4.51 7.50
N LEU A 13 11.98 -3.90 7.70
CA LEU A 13 10.70 -4.54 7.43
C LEU A 13 10.56 -4.93 5.95
N ALA A 14 10.93 -4.04 5.02
CA ALA A 14 10.90 -4.33 3.59
C ALA A 14 11.81 -5.51 3.22
N ALA A 15 13.03 -5.54 3.78
CA ALA A 15 13.97 -6.62 3.54
C ALA A 15 13.53 -7.95 4.15
N SER A 16 12.94 -7.95 5.35
CA SER A 16 12.54 -9.18 6.05
C SER A 16 11.22 -9.77 5.56
N THR A 17 10.32 -8.95 5.00
CA THR A 17 9.01 -9.40 4.49
C THR A 17 8.94 -9.48 2.97
N GLY A 18 9.89 -8.89 2.24
CA GLY A 18 9.81 -8.74 0.79
C GLY A 18 8.73 -7.74 0.32
N VAL A 19 8.08 -7.04 1.25
CA VAL A 19 6.98 -6.12 0.95
C VAL A 19 7.53 -4.72 0.61
N PRO A 20 7.07 -4.10 -0.49
CA PRO A 20 7.51 -2.75 -0.85
C PRO A 20 7.17 -1.71 0.22
N TRP A 21 8.04 -0.71 0.39
CA TRP A 21 7.89 0.33 1.42
C TRP A 21 6.56 1.09 1.37
N ARG A 22 5.95 1.28 0.18
CA ARG A 22 4.64 1.95 0.03
C ARG A 22 3.54 1.12 0.69
N VAL A 23 3.58 -0.19 0.49
CA VAL A 23 2.65 -1.14 1.11
C VAL A 23 2.82 -1.11 2.63
N ILE A 24 4.06 -1.07 3.14
CA ILE A 24 4.36 -0.93 4.57
C ILE A 24 3.78 0.38 5.12
N ALA A 25 3.96 1.50 4.42
CA ALA A 25 3.41 2.80 4.83
C ALA A 25 1.89 2.72 4.99
N LEU A 26 1.20 2.16 3.98
CA LEU A 26 -0.24 2.01 3.98
C LEU A 26 -0.76 1.04 5.05
N LEU A 27 -0.06 -0.07 5.29
CA LEU A 27 -0.39 -1.01 6.37
C LEU A 27 -0.22 -0.35 7.76
N ALA A 28 0.76 0.54 7.91
CA ALA A 28 0.91 1.35 9.12
C ALA A 28 -0.15 2.45 9.25
N GLY A 29 -0.96 2.71 8.22
CA GLY A 29 -1.90 3.83 8.19
C GLY A 29 -1.21 5.19 7.98
N VAL A 30 0.04 5.20 7.51
CA VAL A 30 0.85 6.39 7.32
C VAL A 30 0.85 6.80 5.84
N PRO A 31 0.68 8.09 5.51
CA PRO A 31 0.72 8.54 4.12
C PRO A 31 2.04 8.15 3.44
N SER A 32 1.97 7.53 2.26
CA SER A 32 3.16 7.13 1.50
C SER A 32 4.10 8.31 1.18
N GLY A 33 3.56 9.51 0.98
CA GLY A 33 4.36 10.73 0.83
C GLY A 33 5.24 11.05 2.05
N THR A 34 4.72 10.82 3.26
CA THR A 34 5.47 10.97 4.51
C THR A 34 6.63 9.97 4.55
N VAL A 35 6.38 8.70 4.24
CA VAL A 35 7.43 7.67 4.23
C VAL A 35 8.45 7.90 3.11
N SER A 36 8.01 8.30 1.92
CA SER A 36 8.86 8.66 0.77
C SER A 36 9.91 9.71 1.14
N ALA A 37 9.51 10.74 1.90
CA ALA A 37 10.42 11.80 2.36
C ALA A 37 11.53 11.27 3.28
N ILE A 38 11.27 10.15 3.97
CA ILE A 38 12.22 9.51 4.89
C ILE A 38 13.13 8.54 4.15
N ILE A 39 12.66 7.83 3.13
CA ILE A 39 13.43 6.74 2.51
C ILE A 39 14.05 7.10 1.16
N GLY A 40 13.52 8.14 0.50
CA GLY A 40 13.79 8.46 -0.90
C GLY A 40 15.25 8.91 -1.17
N PRO A 41 15.68 8.85 -2.45
CA PRO A 41 17.05 9.11 -2.87
C PRO A 41 17.46 10.59 -2.73
N THR A 42 16.53 11.54 -2.92
CA THR A 42 16.80 12.97 -2.76
C THR A 42 16.85 13.41 -1.30
N GLY A 43 16.40 12.57 -0.37
CA GLY A 43 16.63 12.70 1.06
C GLY A 43 16.41 14.10 1.64
N ARG A 44 15.58 14.97 1.04
CA ARG A 44 15.29 16.28 1.62
C ARG A 44 14.58 16.00 2.94
N PRO A 45 15.24 16.20 4.09
CA PRO A 45 14.64 15.84 5.36
C PRO A 45 13.43 16.74 5.51
N ARG A 46 12.21 16.19 5.42
CA ARG A 46 11.09 16.89 6.06
C ARG A 46 11.45 16.94 7.53
N ALA A 47 11.58 18.17 8.04
CA ALA A 47 12.23 18.49 9.32
C ALA A 47 11.63 17.76 10.54
N ARG A 48 10.45 17.15 10.40
CA ARG A 48 9.86 16.30 11.43
C ARG A 48 8.73 15.46 10.83
N ILE A 49 8.73 14.17 11.14
CA ILE A 49 7.54 13.31 10.96
C ILE A 49 6.63 13.59 12.14
N ARG A 50 5.31 13.57 11.92
CA ARG A 50 4.35 13.69 13.02
C ARG A 50 4.56 12.53 14.00
N GLU A 51 4.46 12.80 15.30
CA GLU A 51 4.73 11.77 16.30
C GLU A 51 3.78 10.57 16.15
N VAL A 52 2.52 10.83 15.78
CA VAL A 52 1.53 9.78 15.49
C VAL A 52 1.97 8.86 14.34
N ASP A 53 2.43 9.42 13.21
CA ASP A 53 2.91 8.65 12.06
C ASP A 53 4.16 7.83 12.42
N ALA A 54 5.07 8.44 13.19
CA ALA A 54 6.29 7.77 13.64
C ALA A 54 5.95 6.58 14.56
N ARG A 55 4.99 6.75 15.48
CA ARG A 55 4.53 5.69 16.39
C ARG A 55 3.82 4.57 15.62
N GLN A 56 2.98 4.92 14.65
CA GLN A 56 2.32 3.94 13.78
C GLN A 56 3.33 3.09 13.01
N LEU A 57 4.37 3.71 12.44
CA LEU A 57 5.43 2.96 11.76
C LEU A 57 6.20 2.04 12.72
N LEU A 58 6.55 2.51 13.91
CA LEU A 58 7.28 1.69 14.89
C LEU A 58 6.47 0.52 15.43
N ASN A 59 5.15 0.68 15.53
CA ASN A 59 4.26 -0.37 16.03
C ASN A 59 3.93 -1.42 14.96
N LEU A 60 4.26 -1.18 13.68
CA LEU A 60 4.05 -2.15 12.62
C LEU A 60 5.10 -3.25 12.72
N THR A 61 4.66 -4.48 12.91
CA THR A 61 5.52 -5.66 13.00
C THR A 61 5.50 -6.47 11.71
N SER A 62 6.53 -7.29 11.46
CA SER A 62 6.52 -8.25 10.35
C SER A 62 5.34 -9.22 10.45
N GLU A 63 4.94 -9.61 11.66
CA GLU A 63 3.77 -10.46 11.88
C GLU A 63 2.47 -9.78 11.43
N ALA A 64 2.27 -8.50 11.76
CA ALA A 64 1.10 -7.74 11.31
C ALA A 64 1.08 -7.60 9.77
N ILE A 65 2.24 -7.43 9.14
CA ILE A 65 2.38 -7.41 7.67
C ILE A 65 1.96 -8.75 7.08
N LEU A 66 2.46 -9.87 7.63
CA LEU A 66 2.11 -11.21 7.16
C LEU A 66 0.65 -11.57 7.47
N ALA A 67 0.07 -11.03 8.53
CA ALA A 67 -1.35 -11.22 8.85
C ALA A 67 -2.25 -10.59 7.77
N ALA A 68 -1.82 -9.51 7.12
CA ALA A 68 -2.57 -8.89 6.03
C ALA A 68 -2.75 -9.80 4.81
N GLU A 69 -1.91 -10.83 4.64
CA GLU A 69 -2.11 -11.87 3.61
C GLU A 69 -3.27 -12.80 3.93
N ARG A 70 -3.68 -12.89 5.20
CA ARG A 70 -4.77 -13.75 5.68
C ARG A 70 -6.04 -12.98 6.04
N THR A 71 -5.95 -11.66 6.20
CA THR A 71 -7.12 -10.83 6.51
C THR A 71 -7.97 -10.61 5.26
N THR A 72 -9.20 -11.11 5.29
CA THR A 72 -10.17 -10.97 4.20
C THR A 72 -10.92 -9.64 4.29
N VAL A 73 -11.06 -8.95 3.15
CA VAL A 73 -11.70 -7.64 3.06
C VAL A 73 -12.53 -7.53 1.75
N PRO A 74 -13.55 -6.65 1.66
CA PRO A 74 -14.34 -6.47 0.43
C PRO A 74 -13.51 -6.24 -0.85
N VAL A 75 -13.88 -6.85 -1.97
CA VAL A 75 -13.08 -6.73 -3.21
C VAL A 75 -13.29 -5.41 -3.96
N THR A 76 -14.47 -4.78 -3.82
CA THR A 76 -14.90 -3.63 -4.62
C THR A 76 -13.86 -2.50 -4.71
N PRO A 77 -13.25 -2.04 -3.60
CA PRO A 77 -12.24 -0.97 -3.69
C PRO A 77 -10.97 -1.41 -4.45
N THR A 78 -10.64 -2.70 -4.43
CA THR A 78 -9.52 -3.26 -5.17
C THR A 78 -9.82 -3.28 -6.67
N VAL A 79 -11.04 -3.69 -7.06
CA VAL A 79 -11.48 -3.72 -8.47
C VAL A 79 -11.41 -2.33 -9.08
N HIS A 80 -11.95 -1.30 -8.42
CA HIS A 80 -11.86 0.08 -8.94
C HIS A 80 -10.42 0.57 -9.14
N ARG A 81 -9.49 0.14 -8.30
CA ARG A 81 -8.07 0.47 -8.45
C ARG A 81 -7.42 -0.28 -9.61
N ILE A 82 -7.82 -1.53 -9.84
CA ILE A 82 -7.40 -2.30 -11.03
C ILE A 82 -7.92 -1.61 -12.30
N GLU A 83 -9.20 -1.27 -12.35
CA GLU A 83 -9.83 -0.56 -13.47
C GLU A 83 -9.13 0.80 -13.73
N ALA A 84 -8.79 1.55 -12.68
CA ALA A 84 -8.06 2.81 -12.81
C ALA A 84 -6.66 2.61 -13.39
N LEU A 85 -5.94 1.54 -13.01
CA LEU A 85 -4.64 1.20 -13.58
C LEU A 85 -4.77 0.79 -15.05
N GLU A 86 -5.77 -0.02 -15.41
CA GLU A 86 -6.05 -0.39 -16.79
C GLU A 86 -6.40 0.85 -17.64
N GLY A 87 -7.25 1.75 -17.12
CA GLY A 87 -7.60 3.01 -17.77
C GLY A 87 -6.42 3.98 -17.94
N ALA A 88 -5.40 3.87 -17.09
CA ALA A 88 -4.13 4.60 -17.23
C ALA A 88 -3.13 3.91 -18.18
N GLY A 89 -3.50 2.80 -18.81
CA GLY A 89 -2.68 2.09 -19.80
C GLY A 89 -1.76 1.01 -19.23
N HIS A 90 -1.91 0.62 -17.96
CA HIS A 90 -1.16 -0.50 -17.41
C HIS A 90 -1.72 -1.84 -17.88
N GLY A 91 -0.88 -2.70 -18.44
CA GLY A 91 -1.29 -4.03 -18.89
C GLY A 91 -1.51 -5.00 -17.72
N ARG A 92 -2.33 -6.05 -17.95
CA ARG A 92 -2.68 -7.07 -16.93
C ARG A 92 -1.45 -7.74 -16.29
N SER A 93 -0.38 -7.98 -17.05
CA SER A 93 0.87 -8.51 -16.51
C SER A 93 1.55 -7.58 -15.51
N GLN A 94 1.52 -6.27 -15.76
CA GLN A 94 2.06 -5.27 -14.84
C GLN A 94 1.20 -5.17 -13.58
N ILE A 95 -0.12 -5.15 -13.74
CA ILE A 95 -1.06 -5.08 -12.61
C ILE A 95 -0.91 -6.31 -11.70
N ALA A 96 -0.88 -7.51 -12.26
CA ALA A 96 -0.67 -8.73 -11.48
C ALA A 96 0.67 -8.70 -10.72
N HIS A 97 1.73 -8.18 -11.36
CA HIS A 97 3.01 -7.98 -10.70
C HIS A 97 2.93 -6.99 -9.53
N TYR A 98 2.26 -5.85 -9.70
CA TYR A 98 2.07 -4.87 -8.62
C TYR A 98 1.31 -5.47 -7.43
N LEU A 99 0.23 -6.21 -7.72
CA LEU A 99 -0.61 -6.86 -6.72
C LEU A 99 0.04 -8.14 -6.15
N ASN A 100 1.12 -8.64 -6.77
CA ASN A 100 1.77 -9.93 -6.49
C ASN A 100 0.77 -11.08 -6.44
N VAL A 101 0.01 -11.18 -7.53
CA VAL A 101 -0.95 -12.25 -7.80
C VAL A 101 -0.64 -12.86 -9.16
N SER A 102 -1.13 -14.06 -9.39
CA SER A 102 -1.12 -14.70 -10.71
C SER A 102 -2.10 -13.99 -11.67
N GLN A 103 -1.95 -14.24 -12.97
CA GLN A 103 -2.93 -13.77 -13.97
C GLN A 103 -4.33 -14.35 -13.71
N ALA A 104 -4.41 -15.63 -13.33
CA ALA A 104 -5.68 -16.28 -13.02
C ALA A 104 -6.38 -15.65 -11.81
N GLU A 105 -5.64 -15.29 -10.77
CA GLU A 105 -6.19 -14.56 -9.61
C GLU A 105 -6.63 -13.15 -10.00
N LEU A 106 -5.87 -12.46 -10.85
CA LEU A 106 -6.28 -11.15 -11.37
C LEU A 106 -7.59 -11.25 -12.16
N ASP A 107 -7.73 -12.27 -13.01
CA ASP A 107 -8.96 -12.54 -13.75
C ASP A 107 -10.15 -12.74 -12.80
N LEU A 108 -9.99 -13.56 -11.75
CA LEU A 108 -11.02 -13.79 -10.74
C LEU A 108 -11.42 -12.52 -9.96
N LEU A 109 -10.45 -11.65 -9.65
CA LEU A 109 -10.71 -10.36 -8.99
C LEU A 109 -11.58 -9.46 -9.88
N THR A 110 -11.28 -9.42 -11.18
CA THR A 110 -11.99 -8.57 -12.15
C THR A 110 -13.27 -9.18 -12.70
N SER A 111 -13.49 -10.49 -12.56
CA SER A 111 -14.64 -11.17 -13.18
C SER A 111 -15.97 -10.94 -12.44
N GLY A 112 -15.97 -10.20 -11.32
CA GLY A 112 -17.15 -10.03 -10.46
C GLY A 112 -17.59 -11.29 -9.71
N ARG A 113 -16.77 -12.36 -9.71
CA ARG A 113 -17.09 -13.64 -9.05
C ARG A 113 -16.64 -13.67 -7.59
N LEU A 114 -15.60 -12.92 -7.26
CA LEU A 114 -15.14 -12.75 -5.89
C LEU A 114 -15.90 -11.60 -5.23
N VAL A 115 -16.24 -11.78 -3.96
CA VAL A 115 -16.79 -10.72 -3.10
C VAL A 115 -15.74 -10.13 -2.16
N THR A 116 -14.65 -10.87 -1.95
CA THR A 116 -13.57 -10.50 -1.05
C THR A 116 -12.20 -10.81 -1.63
N CYS A 117 -11.18 -10.12 -1.11
CA CYS A 117 -9.76 -10.36 -1.38
C CYS A 117 -8.98 -10.19 -0.08
N THR A 118 -7.67 -10.47 -0.10
CA THR A 118 -6.83 -10.23 1.08
C THR A 118 -6.54 -8.73 1.24
N LEU A 119 -6.33 -8.29 2.48
CA LEU A 119 -5.92 -6.92 2.78
C LEU A 119 -4.62 -6.57 2.04
N MET A 120 -3.68 -7.52 1.97
CA MET A 120 -2.44 -7.33 1.21
C MET A 120 -2.69 -6.99 -0.26
N VAL A 121 -3.57 -7.71 -0.95
CA VAL A 121 -3.91 -7.42 -2.36
C VAL A 121 -4.52 -6.03 -2.51
N ARG A 122 -5.46 -5.66 -1.63
CA ARG A 122 -6.04 -4.31 -1.62
C ARG A 122 -4.98 -3.22 -1.44
N VAL A 123 -4.10 -3.39 -0.45
CA VAL A 123 -3.08 -2.38 -0.13
C VAL A 123 -2.04 -2.30 -1.26
N ARG A 124 -1.69 -3.41 -1.89
CA ARG A 124 -0.82 -3.41 -3.08
C ARG A 124 -1.45 -2.67 -4.25
N ALA A 125 -2.75 -2.86 -4.50
CA ALA A 125 -3.47 -2.09 -5.52
C ALA A 125 -3.46 -0.59 -5.20
N GLN A 126 -3.68 -0.20 -3.94
CA GLN A 126 -3.57 1.20 -3.53
C GLN A 126 -2.15 1.75 -3.69
N ALA A 127 -1.13 0.99 -3.27
CA ALA A 127 0.27 1.40 -3.40
C ALA A 127 0.68 1.58 -4.88
N ALA A 128 0.14 0.76 -5.77
CA ALA A 128 0.36 0.86 -7.21
C ALA A 128 -0.27 2.16 -7.78
N CYS A 129 -1.53 2.42 -7.45
CA CYS A 129 -2.19 3.68 -7.83
C CYS A 129 -1.41 4.91 -7.34
N GLU A 130 -0.99 4.92 -6.07
CA GLU A 130 -0.19 6.03 -5.51
C GLU A 130 1.17 6.18 -6.19
N ALA A 131 1.82 5.09 -6.57
CA ALA A 131 3.10 5.12 -7.29
C ALA A 131 2.97 5.71 -8.70
N HIS A 132 1.80 5.56 -9.34
CA HIS A 132 1.52 6.04 -10.68
C HIS A 132 0.71 7.34 -10.72
N GLY A 133 0.52 8.00 -9.57
CA GLY A 133 -0.21 9.27 -9.52
C GLY A 133 -1.69 9.14 -9.83
N LEU A 134 -2.29 7.97 -9.57
CA LEU A 134 -3.72 7.73 -9.65
C LEU A 134 -4.34 7.93 -8.26
N TRP A 135 -4.78 9.15 -7.97
CA TRP A 135 -5.29 9.52 -6.66
C TRP A 135 -6.79 9.30 -6.64
N TRP A 136 -7.25 8.38 -5.80
CA TRP A 136 -8.67 8.07 -5.62
C TRP A 136 -9.16 8.61 -4.28
N SER A 137 -10.29 9.31 -4.30
CA SER A 137 -11.11 9.57 -3.11
C SER A 137 -12.19 8.50 -3.07
N GLU A 138 -12.22 7.65 -2.04
CA GLU A 138 -13.31 6.68 -1.93
C GLU A 138 -14.67 7.41 -1.87
N PRO A 139 -15.63 7.12 -2.77
CA PRO A 139 -16.97 7.65 -2.65
C PRO A 139 -17.56 7.12 -1.34
N GLY A 140 -17.67 7.98 -0.32
CA GLY A 140 -18.16 7.64 1.01
C GLY A 140 -17.25 8.03 2.17
N SER A 141 -16.03 8.53 1.95
CA SER A 141 -15.26 9.16 3.04
C SER A 141 -15.76 10.58 3.31
N THR A 142 -16.99 10.70 3.82
CA THR A 142 -17.38 11.88 4.61
C THR A 142 -16.53 11.85 5.88
N ARG A 143 -15.35 12.48 5.82
CA ARG A 143 -14.64 12.89 7.03
C ARG A 143 -15.57 13.88 7.74
N GLY A 144 -16.17 13.42 8.84
CA GLY A 144 -16.90 14.29 9.76
C GLY A 144 -16.02 15.46 10.18
N THR A 145 -16.59 16.65 10.01
CA THR A 145 -16.21 17.90 10.64
C THR A 145 -16.11 17.77 12.15
#